data_AF-A0AAN7U9M6-F1
#
_entry.id   AF-A0AAN7U9M6-F1
#
_cell.length_a   1.000
_cell.length_b   1.000
_cell.length_c   1.000
_cell.angle_alpha   90.00
_cell.angle_beta   90.00
_cell.angle_gamma   90.00
#
_symmetry.space_group_name_H-M   'P 1'
#
loop_
_entity.id
_entity.type
_entity.pdbx_description
1 polymer ?
#
loop_
_entity_poly.entity_id
_entity_poly.type
_entity_poly.pdbx_seq_one_letter_code
_entity_poly.pdbx_strand_id
1 'polypeptide(L)'
;MFLFGKQKTPKEVLRENQRNLNKSMRELDRERVNLQNQEKKIILDIKKMAKQGQMNSAKIMAKDLVRTRYHIQKFYEMKTQLQAVSLRIQTLQSTQAMAEAMKGVTKAMVTMNRQMNLPQFTKIMMEFEQQSDKMDMKEEMMNDTMDQVMEQDGEEEQSQEILNQVLDEIGIDLASQLVDAPTTVGTSVASKHQVNSG
;
A
#
# COMPACT_ATOMS: atom_id res chain seq x y z
N MET A 1 10.89 31.20 37.82
CA MET A 1 10.19 30.22 36.96
C MET A 1 10.09 30.84 35.56
N PHE A 2 11.05 30.55 34.67
CA PHE A 2 11.08 31.09 33.30
C PHE A 2 10.74 29.98 32.31
N LEU A 3 9.51 30.04 31.81
CA LEU A 3 8.90 29.07 30.90
C LEU A 3 9.05 29.54 29.43
N PHE A 4 10.28 29.82 28.98
CA PHE A 4 10.54 30.13 27.58
C PHE A 4 10.98 28.84 26.86
N GLY A 5 10.01 28.13 26.28
CA GLY A 5 10.28 27.06 25.32
C GLY A 5 11.03 27.65 24.13
N LYS A 6 12.28 27.24 23.92
CA LYS A 6 13.10 27.69 22.79
C LYS A 6 12.38 27.34 21.49
N GLN A 7 12.13 28.34 20.65
CA GLN A 7 11.65 28.09 19.28
C GLN A 7 12.67 27.22 18.54
N LYS A 8 12.21 26.13 17.94
CA LYS A 8 13.06 25.18 17.21
C LYS A 8 13.72 25.91 16.04
N THR A 9 15.01 25.67 15.85
CA THR A 9 15.74 26.19 14.69
C THR A 9 15.23 25.52 13.41
N PRO A 10 15.35 26.15 12.23
CA PRO A 10 14.95 25.54 10.96
C PRO A 10 15.59 24.16 10.72
N LYS A 11 16.83 23.97 11.18
CA LYS A 11 17.56 22.70 11.12
C LYS A 11 16.96 21.62 12.03
N GLU A 12 16.47 22.00 13.21
CA GLU A 12 15.78 21.08 14.12
C GLU A 12 14.41 20.69 13.57
N VAL A 13 13.66 21.64 13.00
CA VAL A 13 12.37 21.38 12.34
C VAL A 13 12.56 20.40 11.16
N LEU A 14 13.55 20.64 10.28
CA LEU A 14 13.84 19.73 9.17
C LEU A 14 14.23 18.32 9.65
N ARG A 15 14.97 18.21 10.76
CA ARG A 15 15.35 16.91 11.35
C ARG A 15 14.17 16.18 11.98
N GLU A 16 13.28 16.91 12.64
CA GLU A 16 12.06 16.36 13.24
C GLU A 16 11.10 15.87 12.16
N ASN A 17 10.85 16.68 11.12
CA ASN A 17 10.02 16.29 9.99
C ASN A 17 10.56 15.03 9.30
N GLN A 18 11.88 14.96 9.09
CA GLN A 18 12.52 13.75 8.55
C GLN A 18 12.29 12.50 9.42
N ARG A 19 12.34 12.64 10.76
CA ARG A 19 12.07 11.54 11.69
C ARG A 19 10.61 11.13 11.65
N ASN A 20 9.69 12.09 11.60
CA ASN A 20 8.25 11.84 11.53
C ASN A 20 7.90 11.11 10.22
N LEU A 21 8.41 11.58 9.07
CA LEU A 21 8.24 10.90 7.78
C LEU A 21 8.76 9.46 7.82
N ASN A 22 9.95 9.24 8.39
CA ASN A 22 10.51 7.89 8.54
C ASN A 22 9.67 6.98 9.43
N LYS A 23 9.01 7.55 10.46
CA LYS A 23 8.08 6.82 11.32
C LYS A 23 6.82 6.44 10.54
N SER A 24 6.19 7.40 9.85
CA SER A 24 5.01 7.16 9.03
C SER A 24 5.27 6.13 7.92
N MET A 25 6.41 6.18 7.23
CA MET A 25 6.78 5.15 6.24
C MET A 25 6.83 3.74 6.85
N ARG A 26 7.33 3.59 8.08
CA ARG A 26 7.36 2.28 8.78
C ARG A 26 5.97 1.83 9.20
N GLU A 27 5.10 2.76 9.59
CA GLU A 27 3.70 2.46 9.92
C GLU A 27 2.94 2.01 8.67
N LEU A 28 3.09 2.70 7.54
CA LEU A 28 2.55 2.27 6.25
C LEU A 28 3.05 0.87 5.84
N ASP A 29 4.34 0.58 6.03
CA ASP A 29 4.89 -0.76 5.74
C ASP A 29 4.28 -1.85 6.62
N ARG A 30 4.05 -1.56 7.91
CA ARG A 30 3.41 -2.51 8.84
C ARG A 30 1.96 -2.76 8.44
N GLU A 31 1.22 -1.70 8.14
CA GLU A 31 -0.19 -1.82 7.77
C GLU A 31 -0.35 -2.58 6.44
N ARG A 32 0.51 -2.29 5.46
CA ARG A 32 0.56 -3.07 4.23
C ARG A 32 0.79 -4.57 4.50
N VAL A 33 1.73 -4.93 5.38
CA VAL A 33 1.99 -6.35 5.71
C VAL A 33 0.77 -6.98 6.41
N ASN A 34 0.06 -6.23 7.26
CA ASN A 34 -1.19 -6.70 7.85
C ASN A 34 -2.24 -6.99 6.78
N LEU A 35 -2.44 -6.08 5.83
CA LEU A 35 -3.36 -6.26 4.71
C LEU A 35 -2.96 -7.44 3.80
N GLN A 36 -1.67 -7.62 3.51
CA GLN A 36 -1.18 -8.78 2.75
C GLN A 36 -1.46 -10.12 3.46
N ASN A 37 -1.43 -10.13 4.80
CA ASN A 37 -1.80 -11.32 5.57
C ASN A 37 -3.33 -11.53 5.58
N GLN A 38 -4.12 -10.45 5.62
CA GLN A 38 -5.58 -10.52 5.48
C GLN A 38 -5.98 -11.01 4.09
N GLU A 39 -5.35 -10.52 3.02
CA GLU A 39 -5.54 -10.97 1.65
C GLU A 39 -5.44 -12.50 1.54
N LYS A 40 -4.38 -13.08 2.10
CA LYS A 40 -4.18 -14.55 2.12
C LYS A 40 -5.31 -15.28 2.85
N LYS A 41 -5.81 -14.73 3.96
CA LYS A 41 -6.93 -15.32 4.72
C LYS A 41 -8.23 -15.25 3.92
N ILE A 42 -8.52 -14.10 3.31
CA ILE A 42 -9.71 -13.89 2.47
C ILE A 42 -9.70 -14.89 1.31
N ILE A 43 -8.55 -15.12 0.64
CA ILE A 43 -8.43 -16.13 -0.43
C ILE A 43 -8.79 -17.54 0.09
N LEU A 44 -8.28 -17.93 1.26
CA LEU A 44 -8.60 -19.23 1.86
C LEU A 44 -10.08 -19.36 2.20
N ASP A 45 -10.69 -18.28 2.72
CA ASP A 45 -12.11 -18.25 3.07
C ASP A 45 -13.02 -18.28 1.84
N ILE A 46 -12.66 -17.57 0.75
CA ILE A 46 -13.35 -17.68 -0.55
C ILE A 46 -13.30 -19.13 -1.02
N LYS A 47 -12.12 -19.76 -1.00
CA LYS A 47 -11.95 -21.17 -1.41
C LYS A 47 -12.85 -22.11 -0.60
N LYS A 48 -12.90 -21.90 0.72
CA LYS A 48 -13.73 -22.70 1.63
C LYS A 48 -15.22 -22.52 1.35
N MET A 49 -15.70 -21.28 1.20
CA MET A 49 -17.11 -20.98 0.93
C MET A 49 -17.54 -21.51 -0.45
N ALA A 50 -16.69 -21.38 -1.46
CA ALA A 50 -16.92 -21.93 -2.79
C ALA A 50 -17.08 -23.46 -2.75
N LYS A 51 -16.19 -24.18 -2.04
CA LYS A 51 -16.30 -25.64 -1.84
C LYS A 51 -17.57 -26.06 -1.10
N GLN A 52 -18.09 -25.20 -0.22
CA GLN A 52 -19.35 -25.43 0.50
C GLN A 52 -20.59 -25.06 -0.31
N GLY A 53 -20.44 -24.60 -1.57
CA GLY A 53 -21.54 -24.16 -2.41
C GLY A 53 -22.15 -22.81 -2.02
N GLN A 54 -21.53 -22.07 -1.10
CA GLN A 54 -22.00 -20.77 -0.61
C GLN A 54 -21.56 -19.63 -1.55
N MET A 55 -22.06 -19.64 -2.79
CA MET A 55 -21.60 -18.74 -3.85
C MET A 55 -21.84 -17.26 -3.55
N ASN A 56 -22.96 -16.91 -2.92
CA ASN A 56 -23.27 -15.52 -2.54
C ASN A 56 -22.24 -14.97 -1.53
N SER A 57 -21.88 -15.77 -0.53
CA SER A 57 -20.86 -15.40 0.47
C SER A 57 -19.47 -15.30 -0.18
N ALA A 58 -19.12 -16.23 -1.08
CA ALA A 58 -17.88 -16.18 -1.83
C ALA A 58 -17.78 -14.92 -2.71
N LYS A 59 -18.88 -14.48 -3.34
CA LYS A 59 -18.94 -13.24 -4.12
C LYS A 59 -18.70 -12.01 -3.24
N ILE A 60 -19.31 -11.93 -2.06
CA ILE A 60 -19.09 -10.81 -1.12
C ILE A 60 -17.62 -10.76 -0.69
N MET A 61 -17.03 -11.91 -0.35
CA MET A 61 -15.61 -11.98 0.03
C MET A 61 -14.66 -11.66 -1.14
N ALA A 62 -15.05 -11.98 -2.37
CA ALA A 62 -14.28 -11.59 -3.55
C ALA A 62 -14.24 -10.06 -3.73
N LYS A 63 -15.34 -9.34 -3.44
CA LYS A 63 -15.33 -7.86 -3.40
C LYS A 63 -14.36 -7.34 -2.33
N ASP A 64 -14.39 -7.93 -1.14
CA ASP A 64 -13.46 -7.57 -0.05
C ASP A 64 -11.98 -7.82 -0.42
N LEU A 65 -11.72 -8.88 -1.19
CA LEU A 65 -10.38 -9.17 -1.73
C LEU A 65 -9.91 -8.10 -2.71
N VAL A 66 -10.77 -7.64 -3.63
CA VAL A 66 -10.46 -6.55 -4.58
C VAL A 66 -10.09 -5.28 -3.81
N ARG A 67 -10.91 -4.89 -2.83
CA ARG A 67 -10.66 -3.71 -1.98
C ARG A 67 -9.35 -3.82 -1.23
N THR A 68 -9.07 -4.99 -0.63
CA THR A 68 -7.84 -5.25 0.10
C THR A 68 -6.60 -5.09 -0.79
N ARG A 69 -6.63 -5.66 -2.00
CA ARG A 69 -5.54 -5.53 -2.99
C ARG A 69 -5.32 -4.08 -3.42
N TYR A 70 -6.41 -3.34 -3.65
CA TYR A 70 -6.34 -1.92 -3.96
C TYR A 70 -5.67 -1.13 -2.84
N HIS A 71 -6.08 -1.35 -1.58
CA HIS A 71 -5.44 -0.68 -0.44
C HIS A 71 -3.94 -1.03 -0.35
N ILE A 72 -3.55 -2.30 -0.52
CA ILE A 72 -2.13 -2.70 -0.55
C ILE A 72 -1.34 -1.89 -1.60
N GLN A 73 -1.89 -1.74 -2.81
CA GLN A 73 -1.29 -0.94 -3.87
C GLN A 73 -1.20 0.55 -3.48
N LYS A 74 -2.28 1.11 -2.91
CA LYS A 74 -2.29 2.49 -2.43
C LYS A 74 -1.23 2.76 -1.36
N PHE A 75 -1.01 1.81 -0.44
CA PHE A 75 0.05 1.90 0.56
C PHE A 75 1.46 1.94 -0.07
N TYR A 76 1.70 1.23 -1.19
CA TYR A 76 2.96 1.35 -1.94
C TYR A 76 3.15 2.74 -2.56
N GLU A 77 2.09 3.31 -3.14
CA GLU A 77 2.11 4.64 -3.72
C GLU A 77 2.38 5.71 -2.65
N MET A 78 1.63 5.69 -1.55
CA MET A 78 1.82 6.60 -0.43
C MET A 78 3.23 6.53 0.14
N LYS A 79 3.78 5.32 0.32
CA LYS A 79 5.17 5.15 0.76
C LYS A 79 6.15 5.82 -0.21
N THR A 80 5.96 5.62 -1.51
CA THR A 80 6.82 6.20 -2.55
C THR A 80 6.76 7.74 -2.53
N GLN A 81 5.57 8.30 -2.33
CA GLN A 81 5.38 9.74 -2.14
C GLN A 81 6.11 10.26 -0.89
N LEU A 82 5.97 9.60 0.26
CA LEU A 82 6.70 9.97 1.48
C LEU A 82 8.22 9.85 1.30
N GLN A 83 8.71 8.85 0.56
CA GLN A 83 10.12 8.71 0.21
C GLN A 83 10.61 9.88 -0.65
N ALA A 84 9.82 10.34 -1.62
CA ALA A 84 10.13 11.50 -2.45
C ALA A 84 10.21 12.78 -1.61
N VAL A 85 9.25 12.99 -0.70
CA VAL A 85 9.26 14.14 0.24
C VAL A 85 10.48 14.08 1.16
N SER A 86 10.78 12.90 1.71
CA SER A 86 11.97 12.64 2.52
C SER A 86 13.26 13.01 1.77
N LEU A 87 13.40 12.58 0.52
CA LEU A 87 14.56 12.93 -0.32
C LEU A 87 14.67 14.45 -0.53
N ARG A 88 13.54 15.13 -0.74
CA ARG A 88 13.50 16.59 -0.89
C ARG A 88 13.95 17.28 0.40
N ILE A 89 13.53 16.81 1.57
CA ILE A 89 13.99 17.33 2.87
C ILE A 89 15.49 17.11 3.06
N GLN A 90 16.01 15.94 2.68
CA GLN A 90 17.45 15.65 2.73
C GLN A 90 18.26 16.59 1.84
N THR A 91 17.76 16.90 0.64
CA THR A 91 18.36 17.91 -0.25
C THR A 91 18.34 19.29 0.41
N LEU A 92 17.22 19.70 1.01
CA LEU A 92 17.13 20.98 1.73
C LEU A 92 18.11 21.07 2.90
N GLN A 93 18.28 19.99 3.67
CA GLN A 93 19.28 19.94 4.76
C GLN A 93 20.71 20.11 4.22
N SER A 94 21.01 19.48 3.09
CA SER A 94 22.33 19.56 2.44
C SER A 94 22.60 20.96 1.89
N THR A 95 21.60 21.57 1.24
CA THR A 95 21.66 22.96 0.74
C THR A 95 21.80 23.95 1.90
N GLN A 96 21.07 23.76 3.01
CA GLN A 96 21.19 24.58 4.21
C GLN A 96 22.59 24.46 4.84
N ALA A 97 23.15 23.26 4.95
CA ALA A 97 24.50 23.05 5.46
C ALA A 97 25.55 23.69 4.55
N MET A 98 25.38 23.60 3.23
CA MET A 98 26.22 24.29 2.25
C MET A 98 26.09 25.80 2.38
N ALA A 99 24.88 26.35 2.53
CA ALA A 99 24.65 27.76 2.76
C ALA A 99 25.26 28.25 4.08
N GLU A 100 25.24 27.44 5.15
CA GLU A 100 25.91 27.73 6.43
C GLU A 100 27.44 27.73 6.27
N ALA A 101 28.00 26.74 5.58
CA ALA A 101 29.44 26.67 5.29
C ALA A 101 29.90 27.83 4.40
N MET A 102 29.14 28.11 3.33
CA MET A 102 29.35 29.26 2.46
C MET A 102 29.14 30.56 3.22
N LYS A 103 28.21 30.68 4.17
CA LYS A 103 28.09 31.86 5.03
C LYS A 103 29.33 32.07 5.89
N GLY A 104 29.99 31.00 6.36
CA GLY A 104 31.28 31.10 7.05
C GLY A 104 32.40 31.63 6.14
N VAL A 105 32.50 31.09 4.92
CA VAL A 105 33.44 31.53 3.88
C VAL A 105 33.14 32.97 3.41
N THR A 106 31.87 33.27 3.19
CA THR A 106 31.35 34.58 2.81
C THR A 106 31.45 35.58 3.95
N LYS A 107 31.45 35.19 5.24
CA LYS A 107 31.71 36.13 6.34
C LYS A 107 33.17 36.58 6.33
N ALA A 108 34.10 35.68 5.96
CA ALA A 108 35.49 36.06 5.64
C ALA A 108 35.58 36.91 4.35
N MET A 109 34.67 36.71 3.40
CA MET A 109 34.57 37.48 2.14
C MET A 109 33.82 38.83 2.27
N VAL A 110 32.89 38.97 3.22
CA VAL A 110 32.04 40.15 3.50
C VAL A 110 32.78 41.18 4.35
N THR A 111 33.79 40.76 5.13
CA THR A 111 34.82 41.68 5.61
C THR A 111 35.58 42.34 4.45
N MET A 112 35.46 41.81 3.22
CA MET A 112 36.08 42.35 2.01
C MET A 112 35.09 42.92 0.96
N ASN A 113 33.78 42.62 0.99
CA ASN A 113 32.84 43.29 0.06
C ASN A 113 31.38 43.31 0.56
N ARG A 114 30.88 44.52 0.76
CA ARG A 114 29.62 44.90 1.39
C ARG A 114 28.50 44.94 0.34
N GLN A 115 28.05 43.81 -0.22
CA GLN A 115 26.82 43.74 -1.03
C GLN A 115 26.47 42.30 -1.47
N MET A 116 25.33 41.75 -1.03
CA MET A 116 24.38 41.01 -1.89
C MET A 116 23.11 40.58 -1.11
N ASN A 117 21.98 40.61 -1.81
CA ASN A 117 20.60 40.57 -1.31
C ASN A 117 20.06 39.16 -1.03
N LEU A 118 19.19 39.03 -0.01
CA LEU A 118 18.54 37.80 0.48
C LEU A 118 17.06 37.50 0.03
N PRO A 119 16.49 38.01 -1.09
CA PRO A 119 15.05 37.88 -1.38
C PRO A 119 14.61 36.52 -1.96
N GLN A 120 15.53 35.61 -2.30
CA GLN A 120 15.19 34.32 -2.94
C GLN A 120 14.60 33.30 -1.95
N PHE A 121 14.93 33.40 -0.66
CA PHE A 121 14.49 32.42 0.35
C PHE A 121 13.02 32.60 0.77
N THR A 122 12.55 33.84 0.88
CA THR A 122 11.15 34.17 1.21
C THR A 122 10.19 33.70 0.11
N LYS A 123 10.63 33.76 -1.14
CA LYS A 123 9.87 33.31 -2.30
C LYS A 123 9.67 31.79 -2.31
N ILE A 124 10.69 31.02 -1.91
CA ILE A 124 10.62 29.55 -1.83
C ILE A 124 9.66 29.10 -0.72
N MET A 125 9.56 29.83 0.40
CA MET A 125 8.59 29.52 1.47
C MET A 125 7.14 29.79 1.04
N MET A 126 6.89 30.92 0.36
CA MET A 126 5.56 31.19 -0.22
C MET A 126 5.18 30.19 -1.32
N GLU A 127 6.14 29.79 -2.16
CA GLU A 127 5.92 28.76 -3.18
C GLU A 127 5.70 27.37 -2.54
N PHE A 128 6.29 27.08 -1.38
CA PHE A 128 6.06 25.83 -0.64
C PHE A 128 4.66 25.78 -0.02
N GLU A 129 4.23 26.86 0.64
CA GLU A 129 2.90 26.97 1.24
C GLU A 129 1.80 26.84 0.16
N GLN A 130 1.96 27.54 -0.97
CA GLN A 130 1.06 27.41 -2.12
C GLN A 130 1.06 26.01 -2.77
N GLN A 131 2.17 25.28 -2.73
CA GLN A 131 2.24 23.92 -3.27
C GLN A 131 1.67 22.89 -2.29
N SER A 132 1.78 23.12 -0.98
CA SER A 132 1.15 22.27 0.04
C SER A 132 -0.37 22.41 -0.01
N ASP A 133 -0.90 23.63 -0.08
CA ASP A 133 -2.34 23.86 -0.24
C ASP A 133 -2.89 23.29 -1.55
N LYS A 134 -2.10 23.36 -2.64
CA LYS A 134 -2.44 22.69 -3.91
C LYS A 134 -2.40 21.17 -3.83
N MET A 135 -1.57 20.61 -2.95
CA MET A 135 -1.49 19.17 -2.73
C MET A 135 -2.70 18.71 -1.93
N ASP A 136 -3.07 19.41 -0.86
CA ASP A 136 -4.24 19.12 -0.04
C ASP A 136 -5.54 19.24 -0.88
N MET A 137 -5.67 20.28 -1.71
CA MET A 137 -6.79 20.39 -2.66
C MET A 137 -6.80 19.30 -3.74
N LYS A 138 -5.63 18.80 -4.17
CA LYS A 138 -5.55 17.68 -5.11
C LYS A 138 -5.91 16.36 -4.45
N GLU A 139 -5.61 16.20 -3.16
CA GLU A 139 -5.97 15.02 -2.39
C GLU A 139 -7.48 14.97 -2.15
N GLU A 140 -8.11 16.11 -1.82
CA GLU A 140 -9.59 16.22 -1.76
C GLU A 140 -10.24 15.97 -3.13
N MET A 141 -9.81 16.63 -4.20
CA MET A 141 -10.37 16.38 -5.54
C MET A 141 -10.11 14.97 -6.07
N MET A 142 -9.03 14.31 -5.64
CA MET A 142 -8.71 12.94 -6.06
C MET A 142 -9.47 11.89 -5.24
N ASN A 143 -9.81 12.18 -3.98
CA ASN A 143 -10.77 11.36 -3.22
C ASN A 143 -12.19 11.51 -3.80
N ASP A 144 -12.64 12.73 -4.10
CA ASP A 144 -13.98 12.98 -4.65
C ASP A 144 -14.17 12.41 -6.07
N THR A 145 -13.15 12.45 -6.93
CA THR A 145 -13.21 11.83 -8.27
C THR A 145 -13.04 10.32 -8.23
N MET A 146 -12.33 9.76 -7.25
CA MET A 146 -12.19 8.31 -7.11
C MET A 146 -13.42 7.66 -6.46
N ASP A 147 -14.09 8.36 -5.54
CA ASP A 147 -15.41 7.98 -5.04
C ASP A 147 -16.48 7.99 -6.15
N GLN A 148 -16.32 8.86 -7.16
CA GLN A 148 -17.16 8.89 -8.37
C GLN A 148 -16.82 7.80 -9.40
N VAL A 149 -15.56 7.37 -9.51
CA VAL A 149 -15.16 6.22 -10.35
C VAL A 149 -15.52 4.88 -9.70
N MET A 150 -15.73 4.87 -8.38
CA MET A 150 -16.34 3.76 -7.63
C MET A 150 -17.87 3.65 -7.79
N GLU A 151 -18.51 4.48 -8.62
CA GLU A 151 -19.91 4.25 -9.02
C GLU A 151 -20.02 2.94 -9.87
N GLN A 152 -20.22 1.85 -9.11
CA GLN A 152 -20.90 0.58 -9.42
C GLN A 152 -20.34 -0.40 -10.46
N ASP A 153 -19.68 0.00 -11.55
CA ASP A 153 -19.50 -0.95 -12.67
C ASP A 153 -18.18 -1.75 -12.65
N GLY A 154 -17.06 -1.17 -12.21
CA GLY A 154 -15.74 -1.83 -12.30
C GLY A 154 -15.41 -2.84 -11.20
N GLU A 155 -15.94 -2.63 -9.98
CA GLU A 155 -15.65 -3.51 -8.83
C GLU A 155 -16.32 -4.88 -9.00
N GLU A 156 -17.51 -4.91 -9.60
CA GLU A 156 -18.30 -6.12 -9.74
C GLU A 156 -17.73 -7.06 -10.81
N GLU A 157 -17.21 -6.51 -11.91
CA GLU A 157 -16.51 -7.27 -12.95
C GLU A 157 -15.21 -7.90 -12.42
N GLN A 158 -14.37 -7.10 -11.75
CA GLN A 158 -13.13 -7.59 -11.14
C GLN A 158 -13.38 -8.65 -10.06
N SER A 159 -14.42 -8.46 -9.25
CA SER A 159 -14.85 -9.45 -8.25
C SER A 159 -15.26 -10.76 -8.91
N GLN A 160 -15.98 -10.69 -10.03
CA GLN A 160 -16.45 -11.89 -10.73
C GLN A 160 -15.28 -12.63 -11.39
N GLU A 161 -14.32 -11.91 -11.97
CA GLU A 161 -13.11 -12.50 -12.53
C GLU A 161 -12.28 -13.23 -11.46
N ILE A 162 -12.05 -12.60 -10.30
CA ILE A 162 -11.33 -13.23 -9.18
C ILE A 162 -12.07 -14.47 -8.69
N LEU A 163 -13.40 -14.42 -8.59
CA LEU A 163 -14.19 -15.58 -8.19
C LEU A 163 -14.03 -16.73 -9.18
N ASN A 164 -14.10 -16.45 -10.49
CA ASN A 164 -13.90 -17.45 -11.53
C ASN A 164 -12.49 -18.09 -11.45
N GLN A 165 -11.45 -17.27 -11.28
CA GLN A 165 -10.08 -17.77 -11.09
C GLN A 165 -9.96 -18.71 -9.89
N VAL A 166 -10.58 -18.36 -8.76
CA VAL A 166 -10.57 -19.22 -7.56
C VAL A 166 -11.35 -20.52 -7.79
N LEU A 167 -12.44 -20.48 -8.55
CA LEU A 167 -13.22 -21.68 -8.92
C LEU A 167 -12.44 -22.59 -9.85
N ASP A 168 -11.71 -22.04 -10.82
CA ASP A 168 -10.83 -22.79 -11.72
C ASP A 168 -9.70 -23.47 -10.94
N GLU A 169 -9.06 -22.75 -10.01
CA GLU A 169 -8.05 -23.34 -9.11
C GLU A 169 -8.62 -24.49 -8.28
N ILE A 170 -9.85 -24.37 -7.76
CA ILE A 170 -10.52 -25.46 -7.03
C ILE A 170 -10.80 -26.64 -7.96
N GLY A 171 -11.25 -26.38 -9.19
CA GLY A 171 -11.55 -27.41 -10.18
C GLY A 171 -10.30 -28.22 -10.56
N ILE A 172 -9.16 -27.54 -10.73
CA ILE A 172 -7.87 -28.18 -10.99
C ILE A 172 -7.37 -28.97 -9.78
N ASP A 173 -7.48 -28.43 -8.56
CA ASP A 173 -7.12 -29.14 -7.32
C ASP A 173 -7.98 -30.40 -7.09
N LEU A 174 -9.27 -30.35 -7.42
CA LEU A 174 -10.15 -31.52 -7.29
C LEU A 174 -9.83 -32.58 -8.36
N ALA A 175 -9.60 -32.15 -9.61
CA ALA A 175 -9.23 -33.04 -10.70
C ALA A 175 -7.89 -33.74 -10.44
N SER A 176 -6.90 -33.02 -9.88
CA SER A 176 -5.61 -33.61 -9.52
C SER A 176 -5.74 -34.65 -8.40
N GLN A 177 -6.52 -34.36 -7.36
CA GLN A 177 -6.79 -35.32 -6.27
C GLN A 177 -7.55 -36.57 -6.76
N LEU A 178 -8.43 -36.44 -7.76
CA LEU A 178 -9.12 -37.58 -8.36
C LEU A 178 -8.22 -38.45 -9.24
N VAL A 179 -7.21 -37.86 -9.90
CA VAL A 179 -6.22 -38.60 -10.69
C VAL A 179 -5.20 -39.31 -9.80
N ASP A 180 -4.86 -38.73 -8.64
CA ASP A 180 -3.93 -39.32 -7.66
C ASP A 180 -4.60 -40.34 -6.71
N ALA A 181 -5.94 -40.39 -6.66
CA ALA A 181 -6.66 -41.42 -5.92
C ALA A 181 -6.46 -42.79 -6.62
N PRO A 182 -5.89 -43.80 -5.96
CA PRO A 182 -5.70 -45.11 -6.59
C PRO A 182 -7.07 -45.71 -6.91
N THR A 183 -7.29 -46.02 -8.20
CA THR A 183 -8.45 -46.75 -8.69
C THR A 183 -8.42 -48.18 -8.15
N THR A 184 -8.81 -48.40 -6.89
CA THR A 184 -9.03 -49.74 -6.32
C THR A 184 -10.44 -50.25 -6.58
N VAL A 185 -10.98 -49.98 -7.78
CA VAL A 185 -12.25 -50.56 -8.24
C VAL A 185 -11.96 -51.48 -9.41
N GLY A 186 -11.76 -52.76 -9.09
CA GLY A 186 -11.68 -53.82 -10.10
C GLY A 186 -10.73 -54.93 -9.69
N THR A 187 -11.20 -55.88 -8.89
CA THR A 187 -11.22 -57.33 -9.17
C THR A 187 -11.65 -58.08 -7.90
N SER A 188 -12.96 -58.23 -7.68
CA SER A 188 -13.50 -59.35 -6.89
C SER A 188 -14.52 -60.06 -7.77
N VAL A 189 -14.01 -61.11 -8.41
CA VAL A 189 -14.70 -61.96 -9.37
C VAL A 189 -15.85 -62.69 -8.69
N ALA A 190 -16.98 -62.73 -9.39
CA ALA A 190 -18.24 -63.42 -9.10
C ALA A 190 -18.12 -64.74 -8.28
N SER A 191 -18.76 -64.78 -7.11
CA SER A 191 -19.15 -66.05 -6.47
C SER A 191 -20.36 -66.64 -7.20
N LYS A 192 -20.09 -67.71 -7.94
CA LYS A 192 -21.03 -68.49 -8.75
C LYS A 192 -22.06 -69.18 -7.84
N HIS A 193 -23.32 -68.86 -8.09
CA HIS A 193 -24.50 -69.61 -7.65
C HIS A 193 -24.45 -71.00 -8.31
N GLN A 194 -24.38 -72.08 -7.53
CA GLN A 194 -24.81 -73.40 -8.01
C GLN A 194 -25.47 -74.19 -6.89
N VAL A 195 -26.80 -74.17 -6.95
CA VAL A 195 -27.74 -75.06 -6.30
C VAL A 195 -27.50 -76.47 -6.85
N ASN A 196 -27.38 -77.49 -5.99
CA ASN A 196 -27.78 -78.83 -6.39
C ASN A 196 -28.33 -79.63 -5.19
N SER A 197 -29.53 -80.14 -5.41
CA SER A 197 -30.25 -81.10 -4.58
C SER A 197 -29.77 -82.52 -4.87
N GLY A 198 -29.78 -83.39 -3.86
CA GLY A 198 -29.48 -84.81 -3.96
C GLY A 198 -29.13 -85.39 -2.60
#